data_AF-A0A497QPB6-F1
#
_entry.id   AF-A0A497QPB6-F1
#
_cell.length_a   1.000
_cell.length_b   1.000
_cell.length_c   1.000
_cell.angle_alpha   90.00
_cell.angle_beta   90.00
_cell.angle_gamma   90.00
#
_symmetry.space_group_name_H-M   'P 1'
#
loop_
_entity.id
_entity.type
_entity.pdbx_description
1 polymer ?
#
loop_
_entity_poly.entity_id
_entity_poly.type
_entity_poly.pdbx_seq_one_letter_code
_entity_poly.pdbx_strand_id
1 'polypeptide(L)'
;MERIMASHPPNINWQYINVEEFTVEHMKHFTINDIRKMFLREKDPMVPELAYLSFIQHSMWGVDFNIERGIKKVIMQLQLPLFEGTGLSWKQTYVNPNLVWANEDTLDYDTYEMLKAAIPYIQKTNKPIPPVIIWLIKDDGRYNYVCHDGHHRVRYFAEYGGCMPTILLEYWIDNRESPLLARKLPYMKIDTHVKDLPIVKRDF
;
A
#
# COMPACT_ATOMS: atom_id res chain seq x y z
N MET A 1 22.59 32.35 11.37
CA MET A 1 21.70 31.31 10.81
C MET A 1 21.62 30.18 11.82
N GLU A 2 20.60 30.22 12.67
CA GLU A 2 20.33 29.15 13.64
C GLU A 2 19.80 27.92 12.91
N ARG A 3 20.42 26.76 13.15
CA ARG A 3 19.92 25.46 12.72
C ARG A 3 18.68 25.13 13.56
N ILE A 4 17.51 25.12 12.93
CA ILE A 4 16.31 24.50 13.50
C ILE A 4 16.61 23.00 13.61
N MET A 5 16.86 22.51 14.82
CA MET A 5 16.91 21.09 15.09
C MET A 5 15.50 20.52 14.92
N ALA A 6 15.37 19.50 14.07
CA ALA A 6 14.15 18.72 13.98
C ALA A 6 13.88 18.11 15.37
N SER A 7 12.84 18.60 16.04
CA SER A 7 12.37 18.00 17.28
C SER A 7 11.98 16.56 16.98
N HIS A 8 12.57 15.63 17.72
CA HIS A 8 12.14 14.24 17.67
C HIS A 8 10.64 14.20 18.01
N PRO A 9 9.81 13.47 17.27
CA PRO A 9 8.40 13.35 17.63
C PRO A 9 8.31 12.81 19.06
N PRO A 10 7.48 13.41 19.92
CA PRO A 10 7.39 13.02 21.32
C PRO A 10 7.02 11.55 21.42
N ASN A 11 7.78 10.80 22.22
CA ASN A 11 7.52 9.40 22.49
C ASN A 11 6.15 9.33 23.21
N ILE A 12 5.12 8.89 22.49
CA ILE A 12 3.74 8.93 22.97
C ILE A 12 3.60 8.00 24.18
N ASN A 13 3.23 8.55 25.34
CA ASN A 13 3.10 7.80 26.58
C ASN A 13 1.69 7.21 26.71
N TRP A 14 1.50 6.07 26.04
CA TRP A 14 0.19 5.50 25.76
C TRP A 14 -0.67 5.11 26.97
N GLN A 15 -0.10 5.02 28.16
CA GLN A 15 -0.85 4.74 29.39
C GLN A 15 -1.80 5.89 29.80
N TYR A 16 -1.66 7.06 29.18
CA TYR A 16 -2.43 8.27 29.49
C TYR A 16 -3.39 8.70 28.36
N ILE A 17 -3.53 7.89 27.30
CA ILE A 17 -4.43 8.24 26.20
C ILE A 17 -5.83 7.75 26.51
N ASN A 18 -6.77 8.70 26.64
CA ASN A 18 -8.18 8.40 26.63
C ASN A 18 -8.60 8.03 25.20
N VAL A 19 -8.87 6.75 24.96
CA VAL A 19 -9.25 6.25 23.62
C VAL A 19 -10.62 6.78 23.18
N GLU A 20 -11.49 7.16 24.12
CA GLU A 20 -12.80 7.72 23.81
C GLU A 20 -12.73 9.16 23.26
N GLU A 21 -11.60 9.85 23.46
CA GLU A 21 -11.34 11.21 22.94
C GLU A 21 -10.52 11.21 21.65
N PHE A 22 -10.20 10.03 21.10
CA PHE A 22 -9.40 9.92 19.89
C PHE A 22 -10.20 10.33 18.65
N THR A 23 -9.64 11.26 17.86
CA THR A 23 -10.30 11.79 16.65
C THR A 23 -9.52 11.39 15.40
N VAL A 24 -10.15 11.52 14.24
CA VAL A 24 -9.50 11.32 12.94
C VAL A 24 -8.28 12.23 12.75
N GLU A 25 -8.29 13.42 13.37
CA GLU A 25 -7.15 14.34 13.30
C GLU A 25 -5.94 13.81 14.08
N HIS A 26 -6.17 13.28 15.27
CA HIS A 26 -5.11 12.70 16.10
C HIS A 26 -4.39 11.53 15.39
N MET A 27 -5.13 10.71 14.62
CA MET A 27 -4.56 9.58 13.87
C MET A 27 -3.58 10.00 12.77
N LYS A 28 -3.68 11.23 12.24
CA LYS A 28 -2.78 11.71 11.18
C LYS A 28 -1.34 11.92 11.65
N HIS A 29 -1.13 12.08 12.96
CA HIS A 29 0.17 12.39 13.53
C HIS A 29 1.01 11.15 13.87
N PHE A 30 0.43 9.95 13.80
CA PHE A 30 1.19 8.74 14.08
C PHE A 30 2.18 8.44 12.98
N THR A 31 3.44 8.21 13.38
CA THR A 31 4.48 7.74 12.48
C THR A 31 4.30 6.24 12.21
N ILE A 32 4.97 5.73 11.17
CA ILE A 32 5.02 4.29 10.85
C ILE A 32 5.51 3.48 12.06
N ASN A 33 6.49 4.00 12.80
CA ASN A 33 7.03 3.36 14.00
C ASN A 33 6.01 3.34 15.15
N ASP A 34 5.22 4.40 15.31
CA ASP A 34 4.14 4.44 16.31
C ASP A 34 3.09 3.38 15.99
N ILE A 35 2.61 3.35 14.75
CA ILE A 35 1.63 2.37 14.28
C ILE A 35 2.14 0.93 14.50
N ARG A 36 3.41 0.65 14.15
CA ARG A 36 4.04 -0.65 14.41
C ARG A 36 3.98 -1.02 15.89
N LYS A 37 4.44 -0.11 16.77
CA LYS A 37 4.44 -0.36 18.22
C LYS A 37 3.04 -0.57 18.76
N MET A 38 2.04 0.14 18.25
CA MET A 38 0.65 -0.01 18.68
C MET A 38 0.07 -1.38 18.33
N PHE A 39 0.33 -1.90 17.12
CA PHE A 39 -0.12 -3.25 16.73
C PHE A 39 0.42 -4.35 17.66
N LEU A 40 1.63 -4.17 18.20
CA LEU A 40 2.26 -5.13 19.12
C LEU A 40 1.65 -5.12 20.53
N ARG A 41 0.76 -4.18 20.85
CA ARG A 41 0.12 -4.05 22.18
C ARG A 41 -1.15 -4.88 22.29
N GLU A 42 -1.04 -6.19 22.06
CA GLU A 42 -2.19 -7.11 22.09
C GLU A 42 -2.93 -7.16 23.44
N LYS A 43 -2.27 -6.79 24.54
CA LYS A 43 -2.87 -6.75 25.89
C LYS A 43 -3.89 -5.62 26.05
N ASP A 44 -3.82 -4.59 25.20
CA ASP A 44 -4.67 -3.40 25.23
C ASP A 44 -5.49 -3.34 23.93
N PRO A 45 -6.62 -4.08 23.80
CA PRO A 45 -7.25 -4.37 22.52
C PRO A 45 -7.69 -3.13 21.71
N MET A 46 -7.94 -2.01 22.38
CA MET A 46 -8.26 -0.75 21.71
C MET A 46 -7.06 -0.11 21.00
N VAL A 47 -5.83 -0.40 21.42
CA VAL A 47 -4.62 0.22 20.84
C VAL A 47 -4.32 -0.33 19.43
N PRO A 48 -4.33 -1.65 19.19
CA PRO A 48 -4.25 -2.19 17.82
C PRO A 48 -5.42 -1.74 16.93
N GLU A 49 -6.61 -1.51 17.48
CA GLU A 49 -7.75 -0.98 16.71
C GLU A 49 -7.46 0.44 16.21
N LEU A 50 -6.96 1.33 17.08
CA LEU A 50 -6.51 2.67 16.67
C LEU A 50 -5.38 2.61 15.64
N ALA A 51 -4.47 1.63 15.80
CA ALA A 51 -3.38 1.41 14.84
C ALA A 51 -3.92 1.04 13.46
N TYR A 52 -4.92 0.16 13.41
CA TYR A 52 -5.61 -0.22 12.20
C TYR A 52 -6.31 0.96 11.54
N LEU A 53 -7.10 1.74 12.30
CA LEU A 53 -7.78 2.93 11.78
C LEU A 53 -6.80 3.95 11.22
N SER A 54 -5.66 4.14 11.88
CA SER A 54 -4.59 5.03 11.42
C SER A 54 -3.92 4.50 10.15
N PHE A 55 -3.63 3.20 10.10
CA PHE A 55 -3.07 2.52 8.93
C PHE A 55 -3.96 2.68 7.69
N ILE A 56 -5.28 2.47 7.81
CA ILE A 56 -6.21 2.64 6.69
C ILE A 56 -6.45 4.12 6.34
N GLN A 57 -6.41 5.03 7.31
CA GLN A 57 -6.54 6.48 7.09
C GLN A 57 -5.43 7.03 6.20
N HIS A 58 -4.19 6.54 6.36
CA HIS A 58 -3.04 6.91 5.52
C HIS A 58 -3.08 6.25 4.13
N SER A 59 -3.97 5.29 3.91
CA SER A 59 -4.15 4.63 2.62
C SER A 59 -5.13 5.39 1.71
N MET A 60 -5.08 5.10 0.40
CA MET A 60 -6.06 5.63 -0.55
C MET A 60 -7.50 5.16 -0.29
N TRP A 61 -7.67 4.04 0.42
CA TRP A 61 -8.95 3.42 0.74
C TRP A 61 -9.70 4.15 1.85
N GLY A 62 -9.00 4.91 2.71
CA GLY A 62 -9.52 5.62 3.88
C GLY A 62 -10.22 4.75 4.92
N VAL A 63 -10.74 5.37 5.99
CA VAL A 63 -11.31 4.66 7.15
C VAL A 63 -12.56 3.84 6.85
N ASP A 64 -13.35 4.25 5.86
CA ASP A 64 -14.54 3.56 5.34
C ASP A 64 -14.20 2.49 4.29
N PHE A 65 -12.92 2.30 3.95
CA PHE A 65 -12.43 1.29 3.01
C PHE A 65 -13.16 1.31 1.65
N ASN A 66 -13.31 2.51 1.06
CA ASN A 66 -14.04 2.69 -0.18
C ASN A 66 -13.14 2.40 -1.41
N ILE A 67 -13.37 1.25 -2.05
CA ILE A 67 -12.61 0.79 -3.23
C ILE A 67 -12.75 1.73 -4.42
N GLU A 68 -13.96 2.18 -4.75
CA GLU A 68 -14.18 3.07 -5.90
C GLU A 68 -13.46 4.41 -5.73
N ARG A 69 -13.49 4.97 -4.52
CA ARG A 69 -12.75 6.20 -4.20
C ARG A 69 -11.24 5.98 -4.30
N GLY A 70 -10.73 4.83 -3.82
CA GLY A 70 -9.33 4.47 -3.95
C GLY A 70 -8.90 4.43 -5.42
N ILE A 71 -9.69 3.79 -6.27
CA ILE A 71 -9.41 3.71 -7.71
C ILE A 71 -9.45 5.08 -8.39
N LYS A 72 -10.43 5.93 -8.04
CA LYS A 72 -10.48 7.32 -8.54
C LYS A 72 -9.20 8.08 -8.18
N LYS A 73 -8.69 7.93 -6.95
CA LYS A 73 -7.42 8.56 -6.53
C LYS A 73 -6.22 8.06 -7.35
N VAL A 74 -6.15 6.76 -7.61
CA VAL A 74 -5.07 6.15 -8.41
C VAL A 74 -5.07 6.68 -9.84
N ILE A 75 -6.24 6.75 -10.47
CA ILE A 75 -6.41 7.29 -11.82
C ILE A 75 -5.96 8.76 -11.86
N MET A 76 -6.33 9.55 -10.85
CA MET A 76 -5.91 10.96 -10.72
C MET A 76 -4.39 11.10 -10.52
N GLN A 77 -3.78 10.26 -9.67
CA GLN A 77 -2.33 10.28 -9.40
C GLN A 77 -1.50 10.02 -10.65
N LEU A 78 -1.95 9.10 -11.49
CA LEU A 78 -1.26 8.73 -12.71
C LEU A 78 -1.37 9.77 -13.83
N GLN A 79 -2.17 10.84 -13.64
CA GLN A 79 -2.46 11.86 -14.65
C GLN A 79 -2.82 11.24 -16.01
N LEU A 80 -3.43 10.06 -15.98
CA LEU A 80 -3.89 9.42 -17.19
C LEU A 80 -4.89 10.37 -17.82
N PRO A 81 -4.92 10.50 -19.16
CA PRO A 81 -6.03 11.18 -19.79
C PRO A 81 -7.28 10.56 -19.17
N LEU A 82 -8.11 11.39 -18.53
CA LEU A 82 -9.40 10.98 -18.02
C LEU A 82 -10.20 10.56 -19.25
N PHE A 83 -10.00 9.33 -19.69
CA PHE A 83 -10.79 8.73 -20.73
C PHE A 83 -12.17 8.63 -20.13
N GLU A 84 -13.11 9.35 -20.73
CA GLU A 84 -14.54 9.32 -20.46
C GLU A 84 -15.08 7.90 -20.68
N GLY A 85 -14.75 6.97 -19.77
CA GLY A 85 -15.43 5.70 -19.58
C GLY A 85 -15.00 4.51 -20.45
N THR A 86 -13.98 4.58 -21.31
CA THR A 86 -13.74 3.49 -22.30
C THR A 86 -12.35 2.85 -22.33
N GLY A 87 -11.36 3.35 -21.55
CA GLY A 87 -9.96 2.93 -21.68
C GLY A 87 -9.37 2.07 -20.56
N LEU A 88 -10.05 1.99 -19.40
CA LEU A 88 -9.52 1.37 -18.19
C LEU A 88 -10.61 0.55 -17.51
N SER A 89 -10.31 -0.72 -17.23
CA SER A 89 -11.14 -1.59 -16.42
C SER A 89 -10.38 -2.01 -15.17
N TRP A 90 -11.11 -2.35 -14.13
CA TRP A 90 -10.54 -2.89 -12.91
C TRP A 90 -11.40 -4.01 -12.36
N LYS A 91 -10.78 -4.93 -11.61
CA LYS A 91 -11.49 -5.97 -10.87
C LYS A 91 -10.81 -6.26 -9.54
N GLN A 92 -11.61 -6.60 -8.52
CA GLN A 92 -11.08 -7.17 -7.29
C GLN A 92 -10.78 -8.65 -7.51
N THR A 93 -9.62 -9.10 -7.09
CA THR A 93 -9.20 -10.50 -7.24
C THR A 93 -8.13 -10.85 -6.22
N TYR A 94 -7.60 -12.08 -6.29
CA TYR A 94 -6.47 -12.54 -5.52
C TYR A 94 -5.33 -12.93 -6.45
N VAL A 95 -4.13 -12.41 -6.20
CA VAL A 95 -2.94 -12.67 -7.03
C VAL A 95 -1.87 -13.38 -6.20
N ASN A 96 -1.14 -14.32 -6.83
CA ASN A 96 0.04 -14.92 -6.22
C ASN A 96 1.18 -13.87 -6.19
N PRO A 97 1.69 -13.49 -5.00
CA PRO A 97 2.70 -12.45 -4.87
C PRO A 97 4.02 -12.80 -5.59
N ASN A 98 4.32 -14.08 -5.80
CA ASN A 98 5.54 -14.52 -6.47
C ASN A 98 5.59 -14.21 -7.97
N LEU A 99 4.46 -13.87 -8.58
CA LEU A 99 4.36 -13.50 -10.00
C LEU A 99 4.45 -11.99 -10.23
N VAL A 100 4.54 -11.21 -9.14
CA VAL A 100 4.41 -9.77 -9.21
C VAL A 100 5.77 -9.12 -9.37
N TRP A 101 5.86 -8.30 -10.39
CA TRP A 101 7.03 -7.52 -10.72
C TRP A 101 7.00 -6.15 -10.06
N ALA A 102 8.19 -5.66 -9.74
CA ALA A 102 8.37 -4.37 -9.10
C ALA A 102 8.44 -3.23 -10.12
N ASN A 103 7.94 -2.07 -9.73
CA ASN A 103 8.26 -0.79 -10.37
C ASN A 103 9.17 0.11 -9.48
N GLU A 104 9.63 -0.42 -8.35
CA GLU A 104 10.53 0.23 -7.38
C GLU A 104 11.80 -0.63 -7.24
N ASP A 105 12.91 0.00 -6.85
CA ASP A 105 14.20 -0.69 -6.71
C ASP A 105 14.45 -1.24 -5.30
N THR A 106 13.75 -0.73 -4.29
CA THR A 106 14.00 -1.06 -2.87
C THR A 106 12.72 -0.93 -2.05
N LEU A 107 12.66 -1.59 -0.89
CA LEU A 107 11.58 -1.46 0.08
C LEU A 107 12.07 -0.80 1.37
N ASP A 108 11.28 0.14 1.90
CA ASP A 108 11.52 0.73 3.22
C ASP A 108 11.34 -0.29 4.38
N TYR A 109 12.35 -0.41 5.24
CA TYR A 109 12.36 -1.35 6.36
C TYR A 109 11.28 -1.09 7.41
N ASP A 110 11.08 0.16 7.82
CA ASP A 110 10.12 0.45 8.90
C ASP A 110 8.68 0.21 8.47
N THR A 111 8.36 0.53 7.22
CA THR A 111 7.07 0.19 6.60
C THR A 111 6.86 -1.32 6.55
N TYR A 112 7.91 -2.07 6.20
CA TYR A 112 7.84 -3.53 6.16
C TYR A 112 7.59 -4.14 7.55
N GLU A 113 8.33 -3.68 8.56
CA GLU A 113 8.17 -4.15 9.94
C GLU A 113 6.81 -3.73 10.54
N MET A 114 6.28 -2.57 10.16
CA MET A 114 4.91 -2.16 10.52
C MET A 114 3.88 -3.15 9.95
N LEU A 115 3.99 -3.53 8.68
CA LEU A 115 3.09 -4.52 8.07
C LEU A 115 3.19 -5.90 8.73
N LYS A 116 4.40 -6.34 9.09
CA LYS A 116 4.60 -7.59 9.82
C LYS A 116 3.87 -7.62 11.17
N ALA A 117 3.75 -6.47 11.83
CA ALA A 117 2.93 -6.35 13.03
C ALA A 117 1.43 -6.24 12.71
N ALA A 118 1.08 -5.52 11.64
CA ALA A 118 -0.31 -5.20 11.29
C ALA A 118 -1.10 -6.40 10.76
N ILE A 119 -0.58 -7.14 9.77
CA ILE A 119 -1.36 -8.14 9.05
C ILE A 119 -1.85 -9.30 9.93
N PRO A 120 -1.05 -9.87 10.86
CA PRO A 120 -1.54 -10.89 11.78
C PRO A 120 -2.75 -10.43 12.61
N TYR A 121 -2.72 -9.18 13.10
CA TYR A 121 -3.86 -8.59 13.82
C TYR A 121 -5.10 -8.43 12.92
N ILE A 122 -4.92 -7.90 11.71
CA ILE A 122 -6.01 -7.70 10.74
C ILE A 122 -6.69 -9.03 10.39
N GLN A 123 -5.90 -10.08 10.16
CA GLN A 123 -6.39 -11.43 9.87
C GLN A 123 -7.12 -12.03 11.08
N LYS A 124 -6.52 -11.94 12.28
CA LYS A 124 -7.12 -12.43 13.53
C LYS A 124 -8.48 -11.79 13.83
N THR A 125 -8.64 -10.52 13.46
CA THR A 125 -9.87 -9.74 13.69
C THR A 125 -10.83 -9.72 12.50
N ASN A 126 -10.52 -10.48 11.43
CA ASN A 126 -11.31 -10.57 10.20
C ASN A 126 -11.62 -9.20 9.56
N LYS A 127 -10.67 -8.26 9.67
CA LYS A 127 -10.74 -6.93 9.08
C LYS A 127 -10.21 -6.95 7.64
N PRO A 128 -10.66 -6.03 6.77
CA PRO A 128 -10.18 -6.00 5.39
C PRO A 128 -8.73 -5.52 5.32
N ILE A 129 -7.89 -6.28 4.62
CA ILE A 129 -6.52 -5.88 4.29
C ILE A 129 -6.60 -4.96 3.06
N PRO A 130 -6.03 -3.74 3.10
CA PRO A 130 -5.89 -2.89 1.92
C PRO A 130 -5.38 -3.67 0.70
N PRO A 131 -6.08 -3.69 -0.44
CA PRO A 131 -5.65 -4.45 -1.60
C PRO A 131 -4.43 -3.81 -2.27
N VAL A 132 -3.56 -4.65 -2.82
CA VAL A 132 -2.44 -4.22 -3.67
C VAL A 132 -2.98 -3.78 -5.02
N ILE A 133 -2.40 -2.76 -5.64
CA ILE A 133 -2.80 -2.34 -6.99
C ILE A 133 -1.80 -2.90 -7.98
N ILE A 134 -2.31 -3.63 -8.96
CA ILE A 134 -1.50 -4.31 -9.96
C ILE A 134 -1.98 -3.95 -11.36
N TRP A 135 -1.05 -3.61 -12.23
CA TRP A 135 -1.27 -3.55 -13.66
C TRP A 135 -1.14 -4.93 -14.29
N LEU A 136 -2.15 -5.35 -15.06
CA LEU A 136 -2.02 -6.46 -15.99
C LEU A 136 -1.52 -5.93 -17.33
N ILE A 137 -0.23 -6.15 -17.62
CA ILE A 137 0.35 -5.81 -18.91
C ILE A 137 0.32 -7.04 -19.81
N LYS A 138 -0.23 -6.90 -21.01
CA LYS A 138 -0.27 -7.95 -22.05
C LYS A 138 0.78 -7.60 -23.09
N ASP A 139 1.80 -8.44 -23.24
CA ASP A 139 2.85 -8.25 -24.23
C ASP A 139 3.17 -9.60 -24.90
N ASP A 140 3.09 -9.68 -26.23
CA ASP A 140 3.41 -10.86 -27.05
C ASP A 140 3.01 -12.22 -26.46
N GLY A 141 1.76 -12.33 -25.99
CA GLY A 141 1.19 -13.57 -25.45
C GLY A 141 1.58 -13.89 -24.00
N ARG A 142 2.27 -12.98 -23.30
CA ARG A 142 2.61 -13.05 -21.88
C ARG A 142 1.85 -12.00 -21.09
N TYR A 143 1.52 -12.36 -19.85
CA TYR A 143 0.88 -11.47 -18.88
C TYR A 143 1.88 -11.15 -17.79
N ASN A 144 2.15 -9.86 -17.59
CA ASN A 144 2.98 -9.39 -16.49
C ASN A 144 2.10 -8.69 -15.46
N TYR A 145 2.18 -9.13 -14.21
CA TYR A 145 1.57 -8.47 -13.07
C TYR A 145 2.58 -7.47 -12.51
N VAL A 146 2.33 -6.18 -12.67
CA VAL A 146 3.25 -5.12 -12.22
C VAL A 146 2.64 -4.39 -11.04
N CYS A 147 3.34 -4.37 -9.91
CA CYS A 147 2.89 -3.65 -8.73
C CYS A 147 2.91 -2.14 -8.99
N HIS A 148 1.76 -1.49 -8.85
CA HIS A 148 1.63 -0.03 -8.87
C HIS A 148 1.77 0.54 -7.46
N ASP A 149 1.04 -0.04 -6.51
CA ASP A 149 1.01 0.35 -5.10
C ASP A 149 0.92 -0.90 -4.22
N GLY A 150 1.64 -0.88 -3.10
CA GLY A 150 1.58 -1.94 -2.08
C GLY A 150 2.72 -2.94 -2.14
N HIS A 151 3.91 -2.57 -2.62
CA HIS A 151 5.05 -3.47 -2.74
C HIS A 151 5.43 -4.16 -1.43
N HIS A 152 5.40 -3.45 -0.30
CA HIS A 152 5.64 -4.07 1.00
C HIS A 152 4.60 -5.13 1.36
N ARG A 153 3.34 -4.96 0.96
CA ARG A 153 2.29 -5.98 1.12
C ARG A 153 2.58 -7.17 0.23
N VAL A 154 2.99 -6.97 -1.03
CA VAL A 154 3.41 -8.06 -1.93
C VAL A 154 4.56 -8.85 -1.29
N ARG A 155 5.61 -8.17 -0.80
CA ARG A 155 6.73 -8.81 -0.12
C ARG A 155 6.29 -9.57 1.13
N TYR A 156 5.39 -9.01 1.94
CA TYR A 156 4.85 -9.70 3.11
C TYR A 156 4.13 -11.00 2.70
N PHE A 157 3.23 -10.93 1.71
CA PHE A 157 2.49 -12.12 1.27
C PHE A 157 3.39 -13.14 0.58
N ALA A 158 4.47 -12.73 -0.08
CA ALA A 158 5.48 -13.64 -0.62
C ALA A 158 6.23 -14.41 0.49
N GLU A 159 6.51 -13.78 1.63
CA GLU A 159 7.22 -14.39 2.75
C GLU A 159 6.31 -15.25 3.65
N TYR A 160 5.11 -14.77 3.98
CA TYR A 160 4.28 -15.32 5.06
C TYR A 160 2.91 -15.82 4.63
N GLY A 161 2.54 -15.68 3.35
CA GLY A 161 1.15 -15.78 2.92
C GLY A 161 0.89 -16.66 1.69
N GLY A 162 -0.41 -16.77 1.39
CA GLY A 162 -0.93 -17.26 0.11
C GLY A 162 -1.25 -16.09 -0.84
N CYS A 163 -2.29 -16.23 -1.65
CA CYS A 163 -2.70 -15.15 -2.55
C CYS A 163 -3.12 -13.88 -1.77
N MET A 164 -2.86 -12.71 -2.36
CA MET A 164 -3.12 -11.41 -1.72
C MET A 164 -4.30 -10.68 -2.36
N PRO A 165 -5.12 -9.95 -1.57
CA PRO A 165 -6.21 -9.13 -2.11
C PRO A 165 -5.62 -8.06 -3.04
N THR A 166 -6.19 -7.97 -4.24
CA THR A 166 -5.62 -7.18 -5.34
C THR A 166 -6.72 -6.44 -6.10
N ILE A 167 -6.47 -5.19 -6.44
CA ILE A 167 -7.16 -4.49 -7.52
C ILE A 167 -6.31 -4.65 -8.78
N LEU A 168 -6.82 -5.45 -9.72
CA LEU A 168 -6.17 -5.63 -11.01
C LEU A 168 -6.69 -4.58 -11.98
N LEU A 169 -5.79 -3.73 -12.46
CA LEU A 169 -6.03 -2.72 -13.48
C LEU A 169 -5.66 -3.29 -14.85
N GLU A 170 -6.59 -3.21 -15.80
CA GLU A 170 -6.37 -3.58 -17.19
C GLU A 170 -6.73 -2.41 -18.09
N TYR A 171 -5.80 -1.97 -18.94
CA TYR A 171 -6.14 -1.05 -20.01
C TYR A 171 -6.86 -1.78 -21.14
N TRP A 172 -7.97 -1.20 -21.58
CA TRP A 172 -8.62 -1.54 -22.84
C TRP A 172 -8.31 -0.42 -23.81
N ILE A 173 -7.24 -0.59 -24.57
CA ILE A 173 -6.86 0.40 -25.56
C ILE A 173 -7.53 0.04 -26.87
N ASP A 174 -8.21 1.00 -27.49
CA ASP A 174 -8.38 0.99 -28.94
C ASP A 174 -6.99 0.86 -29.56
N ASN A 175 -6.76 -0.19 -30.36
CA ASN A 175 -5.45 -0.64 -30.87
C ASN A 175 -4.51 0.47 -31.37
N ARG A 176 -5.04 1.64 -31.74
CA ARG A 176 -4.33 2.85 -32.16
C ARG A 176 -3.44 3.49 -31.08
N GLU A 177 -3.75 3.35 -29.78
CA GLU A 177 -2.96 3.98 -28.70
C GLU A 177 -2.05 3.00 -27.93
N SER A 178 -2.05 1.72 -28.29
CA SER A 178 -1.19 0.70 -27.69
C SER A 178 0.32 1.09 -27.65
N PRO A 179 0.89 1.70 -28.71
CA PRO A 179 2.28 2.15 -28.69
C PRO A 179 2.57 3.31 -27.72
N LEU A 180 1.53 4.05 -27.30
CA LEU A 180 1.66 5.15 -26.36
C LEU A 180 1.64 4.66 -24.92
N LEU A 181 0.99 3.52 -24.63
CA LEU A 181 0.85 3.01 -23.27
C LEU A 181 2.18 2.53 -22.69
N ALA A 182 2.95 1.75 -23.44
CA ALA A 182 4.28 1.31 -23.00
C ALA A 182 5.26 2.48 -22.76
N ARG A 183 5.02 3.63 -23.41
CA ARG A 183 5.80 4.86 -23.25
C ARG A 183 5.27 5.78 -22.14
N LYS A 184 3.98 5.72 -21.81
CA LYS A 184 3.30 6.55 -20.81
C LYS A 184 3.17 5.86 -19.45
N LEU A 185 3.15 4.54 -19.42
CA LEU A 185 3.32 3.79 -18.19
C LEU A 185 4.72 4.10 -17.67
N PRO A 186 4.87 4.58 -16.43
CA PRO A 186 6.17 5.02 -15.91
C PRO A 186 7.17 3.86 -15.70
N TYR A 187 6.91 2.67 -16.24
CA TYR A 187 7.55 1.41 -15.89
C TYR A 187 8.33 0.84 -17.08
N MET A 188 9.31 1.62 -17.57
CA MET A 188 10.10 1.20 -18.75
C MET A 188 11.23 0.22 -18.41
N LYS A 189 11.43 -0.15 -17.15
CA LYS A 189 12.32 -1.25 -16.73
C LYS A 189 11.72 -2.00 -15.56
N ILE A 190 11.27 -3.22 -15.85
CA ILE A 190 10.72 -4.16 -14.89
C ILE A 190 11.51 -5.45 -15.08
N ASP A 191 12.60 -5.61 -14.35
CA ASP A 191 13.50 -6.76 -14.45
C ASP A 191 13.60 -7.55 -13.13
N THR A 192 12.92 -7.08 -12.09
CA THR A 192 13.00 -7.65 -10.75
C THR A 192 11.60 -7.92 -10.19
N HIS A 193 11.40 -9.08 -9.55
CA HIS A 193 10.17 -9.36 -8.82
C HIS A 193 10.14 -8.59 -7.51
N VAL A 194 8.95 -8.23 -7.01
CA VAL A 194 8.84 -7.50 -5.73
C VAL A 194 9.45 -8.29 -4.58
N LYS A 195 9.32 -9.63 -4.61
CA LYS A 195 9.95 -10.50 -3.61
C LYS A 195 11.48 -10.39 -3.64
N ASP A 196 12.11 -10.01 -4.74
CA ASP A 196 13.57 -9.99 -4.84
C ASP A 196 14.15 -8.60 -4.51
N LEU A 197 13.29 -7.62 -4.19
CA LEU A 197 13.74 -6.28 -3.82
C LEU A 197 14.46 -6.27 -2.46
N PRO A 198 15.58 -5.55 -2.33
CA PRO A 198 16.25 -5.34 -1.05
C PRO A 198 15.39 -4.49 -0.12
N ILE A 199 15.40 -4.84 1.17
CA ILE A 199 14.77 -4.06 2.23
C ILE A 199 15.83 -3.18 2.89
N VAL A 200 15.66 -1.86 2.80
CA VAL A 200 16.66 -0.88 3.22
C VAL A 200 16.20 -0.17 4.49
N LYS A 201 17.05 -0.20 5.51
CA LYS A 201 16.88 0.60 6.72
C LYS A 201 17.46 1.99 6.48
N ARG A 202 16.69 3.04 6.71
CA ARG A 202 17.20 4.40 6.69
C ARG A 202 17.80 4.72 8.05
N ASP A 203 19.12 4.93 8.08
CA ASP A 203 19.77 5.48 9.27
C ASP A 203 19.47 6.99 9.30
N PHE A 204 18.70 7.43 10.30
CA PHE A 204 18.43 8.84 10.60
C PHE A 204 19.23 9.29 11.81
#